data_AF-A0A8T4R8J9-F1
#
_entry.id   AF-A0A8T4R8J9-F1
#
_cell.length_a   1.000
_cell.length_b   1.000
_cell.length_c   1.000
_cell.angle_alpha   90.00
_cell.angle_beta   90.00
_cell.angle_gamma   90.00
#
_symmetry.space_group_name_H-M   'P 1'
#
loop_
_entity.id
_entity.type
_entity.pdbx_description
1 polymer ?
#
loop_
_entity_poly.entity_id
_entity_poly.type
_entity_poly.pdbx_seq_one_letter_code
_entity_poly.pdbx_strand_id
1 'polypeptide(L)'
;MALAQQNVHSQTSGLTQTHIKGPSDDGLDSNLDDGLDGSLGDGLDNGLDGSLDDGLSDLVRRHTARKPDEKREVVVGESTTLQTVLKKFQEILNLDKSYSFDKLLKPVDETLTEVLTPEDIGKVFQVILYETEDEPIDQWNSDRIAQRIGIFVSKLVQLSYDAGHNDFLLVTQNSKRIISYIGYNLKGTRERLLRLNIQGNTVDSLLLSGVYCEVDVTGSIYHDLGRYDSMGSYSIYCVFMLRSKICEGESGNLNNIFKTSTEDTLKKLIFGVSRRDGNQIVFIKPDGEEVCVLKYYQPPYLHKEHFVVDINQNYYDIVKPIFERRDDIYKATNYKVRIVKGLKVTSITQLEDYDAYYLGNQRFLRS
;
A
#
# COMPACT_ATOMS: atom_id res chain seq x y z
N MET A 1 43.58 28.39 46.00
CA MET A 1 43.16 29.78 45.78
C MET A 1 42.06 29.76 44.73
N ALA A 2 40.86 30.18 45.14
CA ALA A 2 39.68 30.72 44.40
C ALA A 2 39.29 30.07 43.05
N LEU A 3 38.11 29.47 42.76
CA LEU A 3 36.70 29.55 43.21
C LEU A 3 35.93 30.83 42.80
N ALA A 4 35.07 30.69 41.78
CA ALA A 4 33.78 31.39 41.53
C ALA A 4 33.14 30.64 40.31
N GLN A 5 32.01 29.91 40.34
CA GLN A 5 30.63 30.15 40.79
C GLN A 5 29.94 31.39 40.21
N GLN A 6 29.02 31.17 39.26
CA GLN A 6 27.75 31.90 39.17
C GLN A 6 26.62 31.00 38.64
N ASN A 7 25.60 30.85 39.48
CA ASN A 7 24.25 30.35 39.19
C ASN A 7 23.32 31.53 38.83
N VAL A 8 22.14 31.21 38.24
CA VAL A 8 20.77 31.80 38.41
C VAL A 8 20.04 31.71 37.04
N HIS A 9 19.11 30.77 36.80
CA HIS A 9 17.64 30.77 37.07
C HIS A 9 16.75 31.78 36.29
N SER A 10 16.01 31.26 35.29
CA SER A 10 14.53 31.22 35.14
C SER A 10 13.65 32.42 34.67
N GLN A 11 12.66 32.07 33.80
CA GLN A 11 11.32 32.67 33.52
C GLN A 11 11.25 34.01 32.72
N THR A 12 10.24 34.39 31.92
CA THR A 12 8.95 33.88 31.37
C THR A 12 8.42 34.89 30.31
N SER A 13 7.50 34.44 29.46
CA SER A 13 6.34 35.14 28.87
C SER A 13 6.51 36.36 27.94
N GLY A 14 5.82 36.30 26.79
CA GLY A 14 5.63 37.42 25.86
C GLY A 14 4.51 37.15 24.85
N LEU A 15 3.27 37.03 25.34
CA LEU A 15 2.03 37.10 24.57
C LEU A 15 1.97 38.38 23.72
N THR A 16 1.46 38.29 22.49
CA THR A 16 0.77 39.41 21.84
C THR A 16 -0.52 38.92 21.19
N GLN A 17 -1.64 39.22 21.88
CA GLN A 17 -2.98 39.29 21.33
C GLN A 17 -3.11 40.60 20.54
N THR A 18 -3.72 40.54 19.36
CA THR A 18 -4.26 41.72 18.67
C THR A 18 -5.77 41.75 18.85
N HIS A 19 -6.22 42.67 19.70
CA HIS A 19 -7.60 43.16 19.73
C HIS A 19 -7.78 44.19 18.61
N ILE A 20 -8.83 44.04 17.80
CA ILE A 20 -9.47 45.17 17.13
C ILE A 20 -10.93 45.15 17.55
N LYS A 21 -11.38 46.27 18.12
CA LYS A 21 -12.71 46.48 18.69
C LYS A 21 -13.40 47.62 17.95
N GLY A 22 -14.68 47.38 17.63
CA GLY A 22 -15.76 48.37 17.62
C GLY A 22 -16.31 48.77 16.25
N PRO A 23 -17.52 49.40 16.20
CA PRO A 23 -18.55 49.61 17.25
C PRO A 23 -19.93 48.97 16.90
N SER A 24 -20.77 48.61 17.89
CA SER A 24 -22.03 49.29 18.33
C SER A 24 -23.07 49.43 17.19
N ASP A 25 -24.38 49.26 17.33
CA ASP A 25 -25.33 49.00 18.42
C ASP A 25 -26.70 48.75 17.71
N ASP A 26 -27.69 48.30 18.49
CA ASP A 26 -29.14 48.45 18.26
C ASP A 26 -29.87 47.55 17.24
N GLY A 27 -30.94 46.92 17.73
CA GLY A 27 -32.10 46.58 16.89
C GLY A 27 -32.86 45.31 17.27
N LEU A 28 -33.59 45.35 18.39
CA LEU A 28 -34.80 44.53 18.60
C LEU A 28 -35.77 44.69 17.41
N ASP A 29 -36.45 43.64 16.96
CA ASP A 29 -37.89 43.43 17.14
C ASP A 29 -38.41 42.18 16.37
N SER A 30 -39.63 41.83 16.71
CA SER A 30 -40.37 40.58 16.62
C SER A 30 -41.37 40.51 15.46
N ASN A 31 -42.07 39.35 15.38
CA ASN A 31 -43.39 39.07 14.73
C ASN A 31 -43.33 38.40 13.35
N LEU A 32 -43.86 37.16 13.22
CA LEU A 32 -45.25 36.77 12.81
C LEU A 32 -45.52 37.17 11.35
N ASP A 33 -46.14 36.42 10.44
CA ASP A 33 -46.96 35.19 10.44
C ASP A 33 -47.15 34.78 8.95
N ASP A 34 -47.77 33.62 8.74
CA ASP A 34 -48.68 33.25 7.64
C ASP A 34 -48.24 32.80 6.22
N GLY A 35 -48.83 31.65 5.83
CA GLY A 35 -49.30 31.31 4.46
C GLY A 35 -48.62 30.10 3.82
N LEU A 36 -49.02 28.82 4.04
CA LEU A 36 -50.17 28.08 3.47
C LEU A 36 -50.38 28.21 1.93
N ASP A 37 -49.89 27.23 1.17
CA ASP A 37 -50.62 26.30 0.25
C ASP A 37 -49.57 25.32 -0.35
N GLY A 38 -49.82 24.08 -0.81
CA GLY A 38 -51.05 23.33 -1.04
C GLY A 38 -51.06 22.79 -2.47
N SER A 39 -50.49 21.59 -2.73
CA SER A 39 -50.99 20.72 -3.82
C SER A 39 -50.53 19.27 -3.67
N LEU A 40 -51.54 18.44 -3.39
CA LEU A 40 -51.59 16.99 -3.51
C LEU A 40 -51.64 16.59 -4.99
N GLY A 41 -50.97 15.50 -5.34
CA GLY A 41 -51.06 14.85 -6.65
C GLY A 41 -50.71 13.37 -6.52
N ASP A 42 -51.66 12.59 -6.00
CA ASP A 42 -51.66 11.12 -5.99
C ASP A 42 -51.85 10.57 -7.42
N GLY A 43 -51.20 9.44 -7.71
CA GLY A 43 -51.82 8.41 -8.55
C GLY A 43 -50.98 7.73 -9.64
N LEU A 44 -50.18 6.73 -9.22
CA LEU A 44 -50.05 5.37 -9.80
C LEU A 44 -49.58 5.23 -11.27
N ASP A 45 -48.34 4.77 -11.49
CA ASP A 45 -47.88 3.38 -11.56
C ASP A 45 -48.06 2.73 -12.94
N ASN A 46 -46.92 2.34 -13.53
CA ASN A 46 -46.76 1.12 -14.33
C ASN A 46 -45.27 0.81 -14.47
N GLY A 47 -44.76 0.09 -13.47
CA GLY A 47 -43.95 -1.14 -13.57
C GLY A 47 -42.87 -1.36 -14.64
N LEU A 48 -41.84 -2.09 -14.18
CA LEU A 48 -40.74 -2.78 -14.90
C LEU A 48 -39.52 -1.88 -15.18
N ASP A 49 -38.28 -2.22 -14.81
CA ASP A 49 -37.64 -3.38 -14.20
C ASP A 49 -36.19 -2.98 -13.78
N GLY A 50 -35.52 -3.78 -12.93
CA GLY A 50 -34.06 -3.69 -12.74
C GLY A 50 -33.53 -3.31 -11.35
N SER A 51 -34.13 -3.84 -10.30
CA SER A 51 -33.55 -4.02 -8.95
C SER A 51 -32.06 -4.38 -8.94
N LEU A 52 -31.26 -3.75 -8.05
CA LEU A 52 -30.13 -4.33 -7.24
C LEU A 52 -29.05 -3.30 -6.81
N ASP A 53 -29.38 -2.17 -6.17
CA ASP A 53 -28.31 -1.32 -5.55
C ASP A 53 -28.63 -0.74 -4.16
N ASP A 54 -29.83 -1.01 -3.62
CA ASP A 54 -30.22 -0.46 -2.31
C ASP A 54 -29.58 -1.20 -1.11
N GLY A 55 -28.76 -2.24 -1.32
CA GLY A 55 -28.19 -3.05 -0.24
C GLY A 55 -26.91 -2.47 0.38
N LEU A 56 -26.11 -1.79 -0.42
CA LEU A 56 -24.69 -1.55 -0.12
C LEU A 56 -24.42 -0.09 0.23
N SER A 57 -25.02 0.84 -0.53
CA SER A 57 -25.10 2.24 -0.15
C SER A 57 -25.80 2.41 1.20
N ASP A 58 -26.85 1.64 1.48
CA ASP A 58 -27.50 1.66 2.79
C ASP A 58 -26.72 0.96 3.90
N LEU A 59 -25.86 -0.02 3.60
CA LEU A 59 -24.98 -0.61 4.60
C LEU A 59 -23.87 0.38 4.99
N VAL A 60 -23.21 0.98 3.99
CA VAL A 60 -22.20 2.02 4.20
C VAL A 60 -22.82 3.24 4.90
N ARG A 61 -24.02 3.67 4.51
CA ARG A 61 -24.75 4.80 5.12
C ARG A 61 -25.17 4.50 6.57
N ARG A 62 -25.68 3.31 6.86
CA ARG A 62 -26.08 2.93 8.24
C ARG A 62 -24.87 2.77 9.17
N HIS A 63 -23.72 2.35 8.65
CA HIS A 63 -22.48 2.29 9.43
C HIS A 63 -21.85 3.66 9.64
N THR A 64 -21.80 4.54 8.62
CA THR A 64 -21.19 5.89 8.76
C THR A 64 -22.00 6.87 9.61
N ALA A 65 -23.29 6.62 9.86
CA ALA A 65 -24.20 7.56 10.55
C ALA A 65 -24.48 7.28 12.04
N ARG A 66 -23.92 6.21 12.66
CA ARG A 66 -24.28 5.81 14.05
C ARG A 66 -23.25 6.26 15.10
N LYS A 67 -23.76 6.64 16.28
CA LYS A 67 -22.99 7.06 17.47
C LYS A 67 -22.34 5.84 18.18
N PRO A 68 -21.23 6.03 18.93
CA PRO A 68 -20.36 4.94 19.39
C PRO A 68 -20.97 3.93 20.39
N ASP A 69 -22.12 4.23 21.00
CA ASP A 69 -22.58 3.53 22.21
C ASP A 69 -23.75 2.53 22.02
N GLU A 70 -24.22 2.27 20.79
CA GLU A 70 -25.30 1.30 20.57
C GLU A 70 -24.77 -0.11 20.26
N LYS A 71 -25.24 -1.10 21.05
CA LYS A 71 -25.01 -2.53 20.80
C LYS A 71 -25.40 -2.90 19.36
N ARG A 72 -24.43 -3.48 18.64
CA ARG A 72 -24.49 -3.83 17.22
C ARG A 72 -25.44 -5.00 16.97
N GLU A 73 -26.67 -4.73 16.54
CA GLU A 73 -27.46 -5.71 15.77
C GLU A 73 -27.49 -5.29 14.31
N VAL A 74 -26.96 -6.18 13.48
CA VAL A 74 -26.74 -6.00 12.05
C VAL A 74 -27.90 -6.64 11.31
N VAL A 75 -28.75 -5.82 10.67
CA VAL A 75 -29.78 -6.29 9.72
C VAL A 75 -29.38 -5.79 8.34
N VAL A 76 -28.65 -6.62 7.59
CA VAL A 76 -28.19 -6.32 6.22
C VAL A 76 -29.20 -6.88 5.21
N GLY A 77 -29.49 -6.11 4.16
CA GLY A 77 -30.30 -6.56 3.03
C GLY A 77 -29.60 -7.67 2.21
N GLU A 78 -30.38 -8.35 1.37
CA GLU A 78 -30.20 -9.71 0.82
C GLU A 78 -28.99 -10.00 -0.12
N SER A 79 -27.83 -9.36 0.01
CA SER A 79 -26.60 -9.88 -0.62
C SER A 79 -25.95 -10.94 0.27
N THR A 80 -26.31 -12.20 0.05
CA THR A 80 -25.82 -13.36 0.83
C THR A 80 -24.30 -13.50 0.77
N THR A 81 -23.67 -13.15 -0.37
CA THR A 81 -22.22 -13.27 -0.57
C THR A 81 -21.44 -12.28 0.30
N LEU A 82 -21.83 -11.01 0.32
CA LEU A 82 -21.11 -9.99 1.11
C LEU A 82 -21.22 -10.25 2.61
N GLN A 83 -22.41 -10.63 3.08
CA GLN A 83 -22.61 -11.03 4.48
C GLN A 83 -21.75 -12.25 4.84
N THR A 84 -21.66 -13.22 3.92
CA THR A 84 -20.82 -14.41 4.12
C THR A 84 -19.34 -14.04 4.22
N VAL A 85 -18.84 -13.15 3.35
CA VAL A 85 -17.45 -12.68 3.37
C VAL A 85 -17.14 -11.93 4.67
N LEU A 86 -18.01 -11.01 5.10
CA LEU A 86 -17.84 -10.29 6.37
C LEU A 86 -17.89 -11.23 7.57
N LYS A 87 -18.79 -12.22 7.56
CA LYS A 87 -18.85 -13.24 8.61
C LYS A 87 -17.55 -14.05 8.69
N LYS A 88 -17.00 -14.50 7.55
CA LYS A 88 -15.71 -15.20 7.51
C LYS A 88 -14.57 -14.33 8.02
N PHE A 89 -14.57 -13.04 7.69
CA PHE A 89 -13.60 -12.11 8.25
C PHE A 89 -13.70 -12.00 9.78
N GLN A 90 -14.92 -11.92 10.33
CA GLN A 90 -15.13 -11.91 11.77
C GLN A 90 -14.67 -13.22 12.44
N GLU A 91 -14.87 -14.37 11.80
CA GLU A 91 -14.32 -15.65 12.27
C GLU A 91 -12.78 -15.61 12.28
N ILE A 92 -12.16 -15.05 11.24
CA ILE A 92 -10.70 -14.86 11.15
C ILE A 92 -10.20 -13.90 12.22
N LEU A 93 -10.92 -12.81 12.54
CA LEU A 93 -10.54 -11.90 13.63
C LEU A 93 -10.59 -12.59 15.00
N ASN A 94 -11.56 -13.47 15.20
CA ASN A 94 -11.74 -14.21 16.46
C ASN A 94 -10.82 -15.43 16.62
N LEU A 95 -10.05 -15.80 15.59
CA LEU A 95 -8.99 -16.82 15.76
C LEU A 95 -8.04 -16.38 16.86
N ASP A 96 -7.67 -17.33 17.71
CA ASP A 96 -6.87 -17.08 18.91
C ASP A 96 -5.69 -16.13 18.60
N LYS A 97 -5.47 -15.18 19.50
CA LYS A 97 -4.23 -14.41 19.61
C LYS A 97 -3.13 -15.50 19.84
N SER A 98 -1.82 -15.33 19.82
CA SER A 98 -0.88 -16.50 19.84
C SER A 98 -0.79 -17.31 18.53
N TYR A 99 -1.76 -17.24 17.60
CA TYR A 99 -1.60 -17.79 16.25
C TYR A 99 -0.38 -17.16 15.56
N SER A 100 0.49 -18.02 15.03
CA SER A 100 1.59 -17.64 14.15
C SER A 100 1.06 -17.26 12.76
N PHE A 101 1.84 -16.47 12.02
CA PHE A 101 1.52 -16.02 10.65
C PHE A 101 1.07 -17.19 9.74
N ASP A 102 1.81 -18.29 9.71
CA ASP A 102 1.47 -19.47 8.90
C ASP A 102 0.13 -20.11 9.26
N LYS A 103 -0.26 -20.04 10.54
CA LYS A 103 -1.53 -20.59 11.00
C LYS A 103 -2.72 -19.68 10.69
N LEU A 104 -2.48 -18.41 10.32
CA LEU A 104 -3.51 -17.51 9.83
C LEU A 104 -3.81 -17.74 8.33
N LEU A 105 -2.80 -18.09 7.54
CA LEU A 105 -2.94 -18.29 6.09
C LEU A 105 -3.91 -19.42 5.76
N LYS A 106 -3.74 -20.58 6.43
CA LYS A 106 -4.53 -21.78 6.14
C LYS A 106 -6.04 -21.56 6.29
N PRO A 107 -6.57 -21.01 7.41
CA PRO A 107 -7.98 -20.67 7.52
C PRO A 107 -8.47 -19.72 6.41
N VAL A 108 -7.71 -18.69 6.07
CA VAL A 108 -8.08 -17.75 4.99
C VAL A 108 -8.18 -18.47 3.66
N ASP A 109 -7.19 -19.29 3.32
CA ASP A 109 -7.13 -20.02 2.05
C ASP A 109 -8.18 -21.11 1.92
N GLU A 110 -8.50 -21.81 3.00
CA GLU A 110 -9.47 -22.92 2.99
C GLU A 110 -10.92 -22.44 3.08
N THR A 111 -11.16 -21.29 3.72
CA THR A 111 -12.53 -20.82 3.96
C THR A 111 -13.01 -19.82 2.93
N LEU A 112 -12.14 -18.96 2.39
CA LEU A 112 -12.56 -17.89 1.49
C LEU A 112 -12.56 -18.37 0.04
N THR A 113 -13.75 -18.41 -0.56
CA THR A 113 -13.96 -18.93 -1.93
C THR A 113 -14.83 -18.00 -2.77
N GLU A 114 -15.44 -16.99 -2.14
CA GLU A 114 -16.31 -16.02 -2.78
C GLU A 114 -15.53 -15.14 -3.74
N VAL A 115 -16.01 -15.08 -4.98
CA VAL A 115 -15.54 -14.14 -5.99
C VAL A 115 -16.37 -12.87 -5.88
N LEU A 116 -15.70 -11.75 -5.61
CA LEU A 116 -16.29 -10.42 -5.56
C LEU A 116 -15.77 -9.58 -6.73
N THR A 117 -16.53 -8.58 -7.16
CA THR A 117 -16.02 -7.59 -8.12
C THR A 117 -14.96 -6.68 -7.47
N PRO A 118 -14.09 -6.00 -8.23
CA PRO A 118 -13.15 -5.04 -7.67
C PRO A 118 -13.82 -3.95 -6.82
N GLU A 119 -14.99 -3.48 -7.24
CA GLU A 119 -15.77 -2.49 -6.52
C GLU A 119 -16.30 -3.03 -5.19
N ASP A 120 -16.85 -4.24 -5.18
CA ASP A 120 -17.34 -4.89 -3.97
C ASP A 120 -16.22 -5.16 -2.96
N ILE A 121 -15.03 -5.54 -3.44
CA ILE A 121 -13.84 -5.69 -2.58
C ILE A 121 -13.49 -4.37 -1.93
N GLY A 122 -13.50 -3.27 -2.69
CA GLY A 122 -13.26 -1.93 -2.15
C GLY A 122 -14.26 -1.58 -1.04
N LYS A 123 -15.53 -1.92 -1.23
CA LYS A 123 -16.60 -1.66 -0.26
C LYS A 123 -16.49 -2.54 1.00
N VAL A 124 -16.25 -3.85 0.84
CA VAL A 124 -15.97 -4.78 1.95
C VAL A 124 -14.76 -4.30 2.76
N PHE A 125 -13.71 -3.87 2.08
CA PHE A 125 -12.51 -3.33 2.72
C PHE A 125 -12.84 -2.10 3.58
N GLN A 126 -13.67 -1.16 3.09
CA GLN A 126 -14.09 0.00 3.90
C GLN A 126 -14.90 -0.42 5.14
N VAL A 127 -15.82 -1.39 5.01
CA VAL A 127 -16.61 -1.88 6.16
C VAL A 127 -15.68 -2.51 7.20
N ILE A 128 -14.72 -3.33 6.77
CA ILE A 128 -13.71 -3.95 7.65
C ILE A 128 -12.89 -2.90 8.40
N LEU A 129 -12.42 -1.86 7.70
CA LEU A 129 -11.67 -0.78 8.33
C LEU A 129 -12.51 -0.09 9.41
N TYR A 130 -13.75 0.27 9.07
CA TYR A 130 -14.67 0.92 10.00
C TYR A 130 -14.97 0.06 11.24
N GLU A 131 -15.29 -1.22 11.07
CA GLU A 131 -15.65 -2.11 12.18
C GLU A 131 -14.50 -2.37 13.17
N THR A 132 -13.26 -2.21 12.71
CA THR A 132 -12.04 -2.47 13.48
C THR A 132 -11.37 -1.21 14.02
N GLU A 133 -11.97 -0.02 13.85
CA GLU A 133 -11.40 1.24 14.34
C GLU A 133 -11.36 1.35 15.88
N ASP A 134 -12.39 0.84 16.55
CA ASP A 134 -12.58 1.02 18.01
C ASP A 134 -11.89 -0.08 18.86
N GLU A 135 -11.27 -1.08 18.21
CA GLU A 135 -10.55 -2.14 18.90
C GLU A 135 -9.34 -1.58 19.65
N PRO A 136 -9.18 -1.86 20.98
CA PRO A 136 -8.11 -1.30 21.80
C PRO A 136 -6.73 -1.54 21.17
N ILE A 137 -6.04 -0.42 20.95
CA ILE A 137 -4.68 -0.40 20.41
C ILE A 137 -3.71 -0.51 21.59
N ASP A 138 -3.35 -1.74 21.96
CA ASP A 138 -1.97 -1.97 22.35
C ASP A 138 -1.16 -2.32 21.09
N GLN A 139 0.12 -1.99 21.08
CA GLN A 139 0.95 -2.05 19.87
C GLN A 139 0.95 -3.46 19.24
N TRP A 140 0.91 -4.50 20.08
CA TRP A 140 0.92 -5.89 19.63
C TRP A 140 -0.41 -6.35 19.01
N ASN A 141 -1.55 -5.91 19.56
CA ASN A 141 -2.87 -6.23 19.05
C ASN A 141 -3.17 -5.47 17.74
N SER A 142 -2.68 -4.24 17.61
CA SER A 142 -2.85 -3.43 16.40
C SER A 142 -2.17 -4.04 15.17
N ASP A 143 -0.94 -4.53 15.33
CA ASP A 143 -0.18 -5.14 14.23
C ASP A 143 -0.88 -6.42 13.72
N ARG A 144 -1.48 -7.20 14.61
CA ARG A 144 -2.19 -8.44 14.23
C ARG A 144 -3.46 -8.18 13.45
N ILE A 145 -4.26 -7.19 13.86
CA ILE A 145 -5.47 -6.82 13.11
C ILE A 145 -5.09 -6.29 11.73
N ALA A 146 -4.09 -5.41 11.65
CA ALA A 146 -3.58 -4.87 10.39
C ALA A 146 -3.12 -6.00 9.43
N GLN A 147 -2.37 -6.98 9.95
CA GLN A 147 -1.92 -8.16 9.18
C GLN A 147 -3.09 -9.00 8.67
N ARG A 148 -4.09 -9.28 9.53
CA ARG A 148 -5.28 -10.07 9.18
C ARG A 148 -6.08 -9.40 8.07
N ILE A 149 -6.26 -8.09 8.15
CA ILE A 149 -6.95 -7.30 7.13
C ILE A 149 -6.20 -7.41 5.79
N GLY A 150 -4.88 -7.18 5.77
CA GLY A 150 -4.08 -7.23 4.55
C GLY A 150 -4.07 -8.58 3.86
N ILE A 151 -3.89 -9.67 4.62
CA ILE A 151 -3.93 -11.04 4.08
C ILE A 151 -5.31 -11.37 3.53
N PHE A 152 -6.37 -11.06 4.29
CA PHE A 152 -7.74 -11.35 3.89
C PHE A 152 -8.13 -10.62 2.61
N VAL A 153 -7.87 -9.32 2.52
CA VAL A 153 -8.20 -8.55 1.32
C VAL A 153 -7.35 -8.98 0.13
N SER A 154 -6.09 -9.37 0.34
CA SER A 154 -5.24 -9.91 -0.73
C SER A 154 -5.81 -11.22 -1.29
N LYS A 155 -6.36 -12.09 -0.43
CA LYS A 155 -7.04 -13.32 -0.89
C LYS A 155 -8.27 -13.01 -1.75
N LEU A 156 -9.11 -12.05 -1.34
CA LEU A 156 -10.26 -11.61 -2.14
C LEU A 156 -9.83 -11.08 -3.50
N VAL A 157 -8.78 -10.25 -3.53
CA VAL A 157 -8.20 -9.71 -4.76
C VAL A 157 -7.72 -10.84 -5.67
N GLN A 158 -7.01 -11.84 -5.13
CA GLN A 158 -6.56 -12.99 -5.91
C GLN A 158 -7.73 -13.78 -6.51
N LEU A 159 -8.74 -14.12 -5.70
CA LEU A 159 -9.93 -14.86 -6.16
C LEU A 159 -10.67 -14.11 -7.27
N SER A 160 -10.81 -12.79 -7.12
CA SER A 160 -11.43 -11.92 -8.13
C SER A 160 -10.61 -11.86 -9.42
N TYR A 161 -9.28 -11.76 -9.29
CA TYR A 161 -8.38 -11.77 -10.43
C TYR A 161 -8.43 -13.08 -11.21
N ASP A 162 -8.44 -14.21 -10.51
CA ASP A 162 -8.54 -15.55 -11.09
C ASP A 162 -9.87 -15.76 -11.82
N ALA A 163 -10.93 -15.08 -11.40
CA ALA A 163 -12.23 -15.05 -12.07
C ALA A 163 -12.30 -14.09 -13.28
N GLY A 164 -11.20 -13.40 -13.60
CA GLY A 164 -11.10 -12.54 -14.78
C GLY A 164 -11.22 -11.03 -14.50
N HIS A 165 -11.42 -10.62 -13.25
CA HIS A 165 -11.41 -9.21 -12.88
C HIS A 165 -9.98 -8.64 -12.73
N ASN A 166 -9.84 -7.32 -12.68
CA ASN A 166 -8.56 -6.63 -12.45
C ASN A 166 -8.80 -5.18 -11.97
N ASP A 167 -7.72 -4.39 -11.86
CA ASP A 167 -7.77 -2.94 -11.59
C ASP A 167 -8.44 -2.62 -10.24
N PHE A 168 -7.92 -3.23 -9.18
CA PHE A 168 -8.45 -3.13 -7.82
C PHE A 168 -8.10 -1.79 -7.17
N LEU A 169 -9.01 -1.24 -6.36
CA LEU A 169 -8.79 -0.03 -5.58
C LEU A 169 -9.03 -0.29 -4.08
N LEU A 170 -8.01 -0.02 -3.26
CA LEU A 170 -8.10 -0.04 -1.80
C LEU A 170 -7.81 1.36 -1.24
N VAL A 171 -8.76 1.91 -0.49
CA VAL A 171 -8.62 3.25 0.11
C VAL A 171 -8.32 3.12 1.59
N THR A 172 -7.14 3.58 2.03
CA THR A 172 -6.70 3.54 3.43
C THR A 172 -6.54 4.93 4.04
N GLN A 173 -6.71 6.01 3.27
CA GLN A 173 -6.53 7.41 3.68
C GLN A 173 -7.20 7.76 5.01
N ASN A 174 -8.43 7.28 5.23
CA ASN A 174 -9.24 7.66 6.38
C ASN A 174 -9.12 6.67 7.54
N SER A 175 -8.34 5.59 7.39
CA SER A 175 -8.17 4.59 8.44
C SER A 175 -7.28 5.14 9.56
N LYS A 176 -7.73 5.00 10.81
CA LYS A 176 -6.88 5.22 11.98
C LYS A 176 -5.72 4.20 12.07
N ARG A 177 -5.86 3.06 11.37
CA ARG A 177 -4.90 1.95 11.36
C ARG A 177 -4.15 1.90 10.04
N ILE A 178 -2.82 1.80 10.10
CA ILE A 178 -2.01 1.55 8.90
C ILE A 178 -1.99 0.04 8.65
N ILE A 179 -2.36 -0.38 7.45
CA ILE A 179 -2.57 -1.80 7.12
C ILE A 179 -1.30 -2.42 6.56
N SER A 180 -0.95 -3.60 7.10
CA SER A 180 0.21 -4.40 6.73
C SER A 180 -0.15 -5.52 5.76
N TYR A 181 0.83 -6.04 5.00
CA TYR A 181 0.66 -7.21 4.11
C TYR A 181 -0.42 -7.05 3.02
N ILE A 182 -0.71 -5.81 2.61
CA ILE A 182 -1.51 -5.60 1.40
C ILE A 182 -0.73 -6.18 0.21
N GLY A 183 -1.42 -6.96 -0.62
CA GLY A 183 -0.83 -7.60 -1.78
C GLY A 183 -0.06 -8.90 -1.48
N TYR A 184 -0.22 -9.48 -0.30
CA TYR A 184 0.42 -10.74 0.04
C TYR A 184 0.05 -11.86 -0.94
N ASN A 185 1.08 -12.53 -1.49
CA ASN A 185 0.97 -13.70 -2.37
C ASN A 185 0.07 -13.49 -3.60
N LEU A 186 -0.08 -12.24 -4.05
CA LEU A 186 -0.79 -11.92 -5.29
C LEU A 186 0.00 -12.41 -6.51
N LYS A 187 -0.70 -13.05 -7.45
CA LYS A 187 -0.10 -13.65 -8.65
C LYS A 187 -0.92 -13.26 -9.87
N GLY A 188 -0.36 -12.32 -10.63
CA GLY A 188 -0.78 -12.10 -12.00
C GLY A 188 -0.16 -13.12 -12.95
N THR A 189 -0.24 -12.84 -14.25
CA THR A 189 0.48 -13.58 -15.28
C THR A 189 1.35 -12.65 -16.11
N ARG A 190 2.29 -13.23 -16.86
CA ARG A 190 3.15 -12.51 -17.80
C ARG A 190 2.34 -11.66 -18.79
N GLU A 191 1.20 -12.18 -19.25
CA GLU A 191 0.32 -11.54 -20.23
C GLU A 191 -0.68 -10.56 -19.59
N ARG A 192 -1.01 -10.75 -18.31
CA ARG A 192 -2.01 -9.97 -17.58
C ARG A 192 -1.50 -9.68 -16.18
N LEU A 193 -0.85 -8.54 -15.99
CA LEU A 193 -0.45 -8.12 -14.65
C LEU A 193 -1.69 -7.94 -13.75
N LEU A 194 -1.57 -8.34 -12.49
CA LEU A 194 -2.57 -8.02 -11.46
C LEU A 194 -2.33 -6.58 -11.01
N ARG A 195 -3.34 -5.71 -11.16
CA ARG A 195 -3.23 -4.27 -10.88
C ARG A 195 -3.94 -3.89 -9.59
N LEU A 196 -3.21 -3.25 -8.68
CA LEU A 196 -3.71 -2.82 -7.38
C LEU A 196 -3.35 -1.36 -7.12
N ASN A 197 -4.36 -0.52 -6.93
CA ASN A 197 -4.19 0.87 -6.52
C ASN A 197 -4.50 1.01 -5.03
N ILE A 198 -3.60 1.66 -4.29
CA ILE A 198 -3.72 1.94 -2.86
C ILE A 198 -3.74 3.45 -2.66
N GLN A 199 -4.90 3.95 -2.26
CA GLN A 199 -5.09 5.36 -1.94
C GLN A 199 -5.01 5.59 -0.44
N GLY A 200 -3.82 5.98 0.01
CA GLY A 200 -3.54 6.25 1.40
C GLY A 200 -2.32 5.49 1.91
N ASN A 201 -2.18 5.48 3.23
CA ASN A 201 -1.01 4.97 3.90
C ASN A 201 -1.04 3.45 4.04
N THR A 202 0.13 2.82 3.91
CA THR A 202 0.34 1.39 4.20
C THR A 202 1.67 1.21 4.92
N VAL A 203 1.87 0.05 5.51
CA VAL A 203 3.05 -0.28 6.30
C VAL A 203 3.43 -1.73 6.03
N ASP A 204 4.69 -2.10 6.18
CA ASP A 204 5.23 -3.47 6.17
C ASP A 204 4.77 -4.44 5.06
N SER A 205 5.75 -5.01 4.36
CA SER A 205 5.56 -6.22 3.54
C SER A 205 4.53 -6.05 2.41
N LEU A 206 4.42 -4.83 1.85
CA LEU A 206 3.63 -4.58 0.64
C LEU A 206 4.09 -5.51 -0.49
N LEU A 207 3.14 -6.22 -1.11
CA LEU A 207 3.39 -7.22 -2.16
C LEU A 207 4.39 -8.33 -1.78
N LEU A 208 4.49 -8.71 -0.49
CA LEU A 208 5.29 -9.87 -0.12
C LEU A 208 4.83 -11.12 -0.90
N SER A 209 5.77 -11.82 -1.54
CA SER A 209 5.50 -12.97 -2.45
C SER A 209 4.67 -12.64 -3.70
N GLY A 210 4.55 -11.36 -4.05
CA GLY A 210 3.84 -10.92 -5.25
C GLY A 210 4.56 -11.32 -6.54
N VAL A 211 3.83 -11.78 -7.54
CA VAL A 211 4.38 -12.15 -8.86
C VAL A 211 3.53 -11.52 -9.96
N TYR A 212 4.16 -10.90 -10.97
CA TYR A 212 3.44 -10.25 -12.08
C TYR A 212 2.36 -9.25 -11.61
N CYS A 213 2.70 -8.44 -10.62
CA CYS A 213 1.81 -7.44 -10.06
C CYS A 213 2.26 -6.03 -10.44
N GLU A 214 1.31 -5.12 -10.59
CA GLU A 214 1.54 -3.68 -10.69
C GLU A 214 0.79 -3.01 -9.54
N VAL A 215 1.53 -2.37 -8.64
CA VAL A 215 0.96 -1.63 -7.52
C VAL A 215 1.20 -0.13 -7.68
N ASP A 216 0.15 0.67 -7.53
CA ASP A 216 0.23 2.14 -7.46
C ASP A 216 -0.15 2.60 -6.05
N VAL A 217 0.75 3.31 -5.38
CA VAL A 217 0.54 3.80 -4.02
C VAL A 217 0.64 5.32 -4.01
N THR A 218 -0.48 5.98 -3.71
CA THR A 218 -0.56 7.44 -3.64
C THR A 218 -0.24 7.99 -2.25
N GLY A 219 -0.32 7.17 -1.19
CA GLY A 219 0.04 7.57 0.18
C GLY A 219 1.42 7.08 0.62
N SER A 220 1.74 7.31 1.89
CA SER A 220 3.07 7.00 2.43
C SER A 220 3.20 5.53 2.79
N ILE A 221 4.40 4.99 2.59
CA ILE A 221 4.77 3.63 2.98
C ILE A 221 5.71 3.74 4.17
N TYR A 222 5.24 3.28 5.34
CA TYR A 222 5.95 3.54 6.60
C TYR A 222 7.10 2.56 6.88
N HIS A 223 7.09 1.36 6.30
CA HIS A 223 8.11 0.33 6.48
C HIS A 223 8.30 -0.56 5.21
N ASP A 224 9.21 -1.54 5.28
CA ASP A 224 9.75 -2.38 4.19
C ASP A 224 8.84 -2.67 2.98
N LEU A 225 9.43 -2.54 1.77
CA LEU A 225 8.84 -2.99 0.52
C LEU A 225 9.17 -4.47 0.29
N GLY A 226 8.27 -5.38 0.63
CA GLY A 226 8.45 -6.82 0.39
C GLY A 226 9.66 -7.40 1.14
N ARG A 227 9.74 -7.17 2.46
CA ARG A 227 10.84 -7.66 3.31
C ARG A 227 11.04 -9.16 3.17
N TYR A 228 12.29 -9.59 3.24
CA TYR A 228 12.69 -10.97 3.51
C TYR A 228 11.99 -11.48 4.79
N ASP A 229 11.04 -12.41 4.63
CA ASP A 229 10.63 -13.25 5.74
C ASP A 229 11.69 -14.33 5.97
N SER A 230 11.69 -14.98 7.14
CA SER A 230 12.59 -16.10 7.44
C SER A 230 12.39 -17.31 6.53
N MET A 231 11.42 -17.27 5.60
CA MET A 231 11.06 -18.34 4.67
C MET A 231 11.58 -18.10 3.25
N GLY A 232 12.25 -16.97 2.99
CA GLY A 232 12.83 -16.67 1.68
C GLY A 232 11.80 -16.19 0.64
N SER A 233 10.68 -15.63 1.08
CA SER A 233 9.65 -15.05 0.23
C SER A 233 10.08 -13.69 -0.32
N TYR A 234 9.89 -13.46 -1.62
CA TYR A 234 10.18 -12.19 -2.30
C TYR A 234 9.16 -11.89 -3.40
N SER A 235 8.94 -10.60 -3.68
CA SER A 235 8.23 -10.23 -4.90
C SER A 235 9.14 -10.34 -6.11
N ILE A 236 8.59 -10.76 -7.25
CA ILE A 236 9.33 -10.91 -8.50
C ILE A 236 8.49 -10.49 -9.70
N TYR A 237 9.12 -9.82 -10.66
CA TYR A 237 8.45 -9.38 -11.90
C TYR A 237 7.27 -8.44 -11.65
N CYS A 238 7.39 -7.58 -10.63
CA CYS A 238 6.39 -6.59 -10.25
C CYS A 238 6.83 -5.16 -10.59
N VAL A 239 5.85 -4.27 -10.77
CA VAL A 239 6.03 -2.83 -10.86
C VAL A 239 5.47 -2.17 -9.61
N PHE A 240 6.29 -1.34 -8.95
CA PHE A 240 5.92 -0.53 -7.81
C PHE A 240 5.90 0.94 -8.23
N MET A 241 4.73 1.57 -8.32
CA MET A 241 4.59 3.00 -8.56
C MET A 241 4.35 3.71 -7.23
N LEU A 242 5.36 4.44 -6.77
CA LEU A 242 5.42 5.02 -5.43
C LEU A 242 5.40 6.54 -5.54
N ARG A 243 4.21 7.14 -5.35
CA ARG A 243 3.98 8.58 -5.61
C ARG A 243 4.19 9.47 -4.39
N SER A 244 4.42 8.86 -3.24
CA SER A 244 4.54 9.53 -1.94
C SER A 244 5.75 9.01 -1.16
N LYS A 245 5.89 9.48 0.08
CA LYS A 245 7.04 9.22 0.96
C LYS A 245 7.16 7.73 1.29
N ILE A 246 8.35 7.17 1.06
CA ILE A 246 8.79 5.93 1.75
C ILE A 246 9.47 6.39 3.04
N CYS A 247 9.16 5.82 4.20
CA CYS A 247 9.79 6.23 5.44
C CYS A 247 11.11 5.48 5.64
N GLU A 248 11.10 4.14 5.66
CA GLU A 248 12.29 3.31 5.89
C GLU A 248 12.09 1.91 5.28
N GLY A 249 13.18 1.24 4.89
CA GLY A 249 13.15 -0.21 4.62
C GLY A 249 14.17 -0.73 3.61
N GLU A 250 14.56 -1.99 3.79
CA GLU A 250 15.30 -2.78 2.80
C GLU A 250 14.31 -3.63 2.00
N SER A 251 14.37 -3.57 0.66
CA SER A 251 13.46 -4.37 -0.16
C SER A 251 14.03 -5.77 -0.40
N GLY A 252 13.36 -6.86 -0.01
CA GLY A 252 13.80 -8.25 -0.28
C GLY A 252 13.60 -8.73 -1.73
N ASN A 253 13.36 -7.79 -2.64
CA ASN A 253 12.76 -7.97 -3.95
C ASN A 253 13.76 -8.37 -5.04
N LEU A 254 13.31 -9.12 -6.06
CA LEU A 254 14.11 -9.55 -7.23
C LEU A 254 13.41 -9.20 -8.55
N ASN A 255 14.15 -8.75 -9.56
CA ASN A 255 13.62 -8.47 -10.90
C ASN A 255 12.36 -7.57 -10.93
N ASN A 256 12.33 -6.54 -10.09
CA ASN A 256 11.22 -5.60 -10.01
C ASN A 256 11.56 -4.22 -10.57
N ILE A 257 10.54 -3.45 -10.90
CA ILE A 257 10.66 -2.07 -11.38
C ILE A 257 10.04 -1.13 -10.33
N PHE A 258 10.86 -0.31 -9.69
CA PHE A 258 10.43 0.71 -8.75
C PHE A 258 10.38 2.06 -9.46
N LYS A 259 9.20 2.66 -9.54
CA LYS A 259 8.94 3.94 -10.18
C LYS A 259 8.54 4.98 -9.14
N THR A 260 9.02 6.19 -9.30
CA THR A 260 8.57 7.33 -8.49
C THR A 260 8.68 8.64 -9.27
N SER A 261 7.81 9.59 -8.96
CA SER A 261 7.85 10.95 -9.49
C SER A 261 8.43 11.97 -8.50
N THR A 262 8.88 11.54 -7.32
CA THR A 262 9.38 12.47 -6.28
C THR A 262 10.86 12.21 -5.98
N GLU A 263 11.64 13.29 -5.83
CA GLU A 263 13.07 13.19 -5.57
C GLU A 263 13.40 12.58 -4.20
N ASP A 264 12.58 12.86 -3.18
CA ASP A 264 12.77 12.30 -1.83
C ASP A 264 12.64 10.77 -1.87
N THR A 265 11.56 10.27 -2.49
CA THR A 265 11.35 8.84 -2.66
C THR A 265 12.40 8.22 -3.57
N LEU A 266 12.84 8.92 -4.62
CA LEU A 266 13.92 8.44 -5.48
C LEU A 266 15.20 8.19 -4.68
N LYS A 267 15.62 9.14 -3.85
CA LYS A 267 16.80 8.99 -2.99
C LYS A 267 16.65 7.76 -2.10
N LYS A 268 15.51 7.60 -1.46
CA LYS A 268 15.27 6.45 -0.56
C LYS A 268 15.28 5.13 -1.30
N LEU A 269 14.70 5.05 -2.51
CA LEU A 269 14.77 3.85 -3.34
C LEU A 269 16.21 3.49 -3.70
N ILE A 270 17.03 4.49 -4.07
CA ILE A 270 18.46 4.28 -4.38
C ILE A 270 19.22 3.66 -3.20
N PHE A 271 18.85 3.99 -1.96
CA PHE A 271 19.48 3.42 -0.76
C PHE A 271 18.84 2.09 -0.31
N GLY A 272 17.52 1.96 -0.39
CA GLY A 272 16.75 0.88 0.24
C GLY A 272 16.38 -0.28 -0.69
N VAL A 273 16.38 -0.10 -2.02
CA VAL A 273 16.14 -1.22 -2.94
C VAL A 273 17.33 -2.17 -2.89
N SER A 274 17.05 -3.46 -2.69
CA SER A 274 18.08 -4.50 -2.69
C SER A 274 18.84 -4.49 -4.00
N ARG A 275 20.16 -4.48 -3.85
CA ARG A 275 21.13 -4.47 -4.93
C ARG A 275 21.29 -5.84 -5.61
N ARG A 276 20.41 -6.79 -5.29
CA ARG A 276 20.32 -8.13 -5.89
C ARG A 276 19.53 -8.12 -7.20
N ASP A 277 19.52 -9.27 -7.86
CA ASP A 277 19.25 -9.49 -9.28
C ASP A 277 18.06 -8.71 -9.87
N GLY A 278 18.33 -8.01 -10.98
CA GLY A 278 17.38 -7.47 -11.95
C GLY A 278 16.55 -6.25 -11.55
N ASN A 279 16.65 -5.78 -10.31
CA ASN A 279 15.88 -4.61 -9.86
C ASN A 279 16.25 -3.33 -10.63
N GLN A 280 15.24 -2.49 -10.89
CA GLN A 280 15.39 -1.24 -11.60
C GLN A 280 14.71 -0.11 -10.85
N ILE A 281 15.34 1.07 -10.84
CA ILE A 281 14.77 2.30 -10.31
C ILE A 281 14.53 3.26 -11.47
N VAL A 282 13.31 3.77 -11.55
CA VAL A 282 12.83 4.64 -12.62
C VAL A 282 12.28 5.91 -11.99
N PHE A 283 12.74 7.05 -12.51
CA PHE A 283 12.18 8.35 -12.16
C PHE A 283 11.22 8.80 -13.25
N ILE A 284 10.01 9.18 -12.85
CA ILE A 284 8.98 9.73 -13.74
C ILE A 284 9.11 11.24 -13.67
N LYS A 285 9.50 11.86 -14.78
CA LYS A 285 9.62 13.32 -14.89
C LYS A 285 8.25 14.01 -14.84
N PRO A 286 8.19 15.33 -14.57
CA PRO A 286 6.94 16.09 -14.56
C PRO A 286 6.13 16.03 -15.87
N ASP A 287 6.79 15.81 -17.00
CA ASP A 287 6.16 15.65 -18.32
C ASP A 287 5.66 14.21 -18.58
N GLY A 288 5.85 13.30 -17.62
CA GLY A 288 5.48 11.89 -17.72
C GLY A 288 6.56 10.99 -18.32
N GLU A 289 7.71 11.51 -18.73
CA GLU A 289 8.79 10.69 -19.27
C GLU A 289 9.40 9.78 -18.18
N GLU A 290 9.45 8.48 -18.45
CA GLU A 290 10.13 7.51 -17.59
C GLU A 290 11.62 7.43 -17.92
N VAL A 291 12.46 7.76 -16.93
CA VAL A 291 13.91 7.64 -17.04
C VAL A 291 14.43 6.59 -16.07
N CYS A 292 15.07 5.56 -16.61
CA CYS A 292 15.76 4.59 -15.77
C CYS A 292 16.98 5.26 -15.14
N VAL A 293 17.02 5.28 -13.80
CA VAL A 293 18.09 5.89 -13.01
C VAL A 293 19.17 4.87 -12.71
N LEU A 294 18.76 3.65 -12.36
CA LEU A 294 19.63 2.60 -11.85
C LEU A 294 19.11 1.22 -12.25
N LYS A 295 20.02 0.32 -12.64
CA LYS A 295 19.72 -1.10 -12.84
C LYS A 295 20.76 -1.99 -12.20
N TYR A 296 20.29 -3.01 -11.51
CA TYR A 296 21.09 -4.12 -11.02
C TYR A 296 20.85 -5.31 -11.93
N TYR A 297 21.91 -6.00 -12.34
CA TYR A 297 21.78 -7.30 -13.01
C TYR A 297 23.08 -8.08 -12.91
N GLN A 298 22.98 -9.41 -12.98
CA GLN A 298 24.14 -10.30 -13.02
C GLN A 298 24.38 -10.76 -14.47
N PRO A 299 25.45 -10.33 -15.16
CA PRO A 299 25.74 -10.75 -16.54
C PRO A 299 25.94 -12.26 -16.65
N PRO A 300 25.48 -12.92 -17.72
CA PRO A 300 25.53 -14.38 -17.85
C PRO A 300 26.96 -14.93 -18.02
N TYR A 301 27.95 -14.08 -18.32
CA TYR A 301 29.33 -14.43 -18.60
C TYR A 301 30.31 -14.08 -17.47
N LEU A 302 29.86 -13.46 -16.39
CA LEU A 302 30.70 -13.23 -15.21
C LEU A 302 30.43 -14.35 -14.20
N HIS A 303 31.49 -14.95 -13.65
CA HIS A 303 31.38 -15.89 -12.53
C HIS A 303 30.55 -15.28 -11.39
N LYS A 304 29.94 -16.15 -10.58
CA LYS A 304 28.92 -15.93 -9.51
C LYS A 304 29.12 -14.76 -8.53
N GLU A 305 30.19 -14.00 -8.65
CA GLU A 305 30.63 -12.97 -7.70
C GLU A 305 30.54 -11.54 -8.25
N HIS A 306 30.26 -11.31 -9.54
CA HIS A 306 30.21 -9.97 -10.12
C HIS A 306 28.81 -9.52 -10.54
N PHE A 307 28.23 -8.61 -9.76
CA PHE A 307 27.01 -7.89 -10.13
C PHE A 307 27.37 -6.66 -10.96
N VAL A 308 26.60 -6.34 -11.99
CA VAL A 308 26.76 -5.08 -12.73
C VAL A 308 25.70 -4.09 -12.28
N VAL A 309 26.14 -2.86 -12.09
CA VAL A 309 25.26 -1.73 -11.84
C VAL A 309 25.40 -0.75 -13.00
N ASP A 310 24.31 -0.54 -13.73
CA ASP A 310 24.23 0.53 -14.71
C ASP A 310 23.58 1.75 -14.08
N ILE A 311 24.32 2.85 -14.07
CA ILE A 311 23.87 4.15 -13.58
C ILE A 311 23.64 5.07 -14.77
N ASN A 312 22.49 5.70 -14.82
CA ASN A 312 22.24 6.75 -15.80
C ASN A 312 23.16 7.95 -15.53
N GLN A 313 23.90 8.38 -16.55
CA GLN A 313 24.87 9.47 -16.45
C GLN A 313 24.31 10.75 -15.79
N ASN A 314 23.05 11.09 -16.08
CA ASN A 314 22.41 12.31 -15.56
C ASN A 314 22.08 12.22 -14.05
N TYR A 315 22.11 11.02 -13.47
CA TYR A 315 21.81 10.76 -12.08
C TYR A 315 23.03 10.22 -11.31
N TYR A 316 24.22 10.23 -11.93
CA TYR A 316 25.43 9.70 -11.32
C TYR A 316 25.73 10.35 -9.96
N ASP A 317 25.59 11.68 -9.85
CA ASP A 317 25.93 12.39 -8.62
C ASP A 317 25.02 12.06 -7.42
N ILE A 318 23.76 11.68 -7.67
CA ILE A 318 22.85 11.25 -6.60
C ILE A 318 23.06 9.78 -6.22
N VAL A 319 23.54 8.96 -7.15
CA VAL A 319 23.75 7.52 -6.94
C VAL A 319 25.15 7.24 -6.37
N LYS A 320 26.21 7.93 -6.82
CA LYS A 320 27.60 7.65 -6.44
C LYS A 320 27.85 7.49 -4.92
N PRO A 321 27.20 8.26 -4.00
CA PRO A 321 27.51 8.15 -2.58
C PRO A 321 27.21 6.75 -2.02
N ILE A 322 26.30 5.98 -2.64
CA ILE A 322 25.96 4.63 -2.16
C ILE A 322 27.07 3.62 -2.39
N PHE A 323 27.91 3.88 -3.41
CA PHE A 323 29.05 3.03 -3.79
C PHE A 323 30.35 3.53 -3.16
N GLU A 324 30.39 4.76 -2.67
CA GLU A 324 31.53 5.35 -1.97
C GLU A 324 31.50 5.13 -0.45
N ARG A 325 30.32 4.85 0.15
CA ARG A 325 30.19 4.52 1.58
C ARG A 325 30.96 3.23 1.90
N ARG A 326 32.02 3.36 2.71
CA ARG A 326 32.96 2.31 3.12
C ARG A 326 32.42 1.41 4.26
N ASP A 327 31.14 1.07 4.28
CA ASP A 327 30.64 0.16 5.32
C ASP A 327 30.97 -1.30 4.95
N ASP A 328 31.57 -2.02 5.88
CA ASP A 328 32.32 -3.26 5.65
C ASP A 328 31.48 -4.44 5.12
N ILE A 329 30.15 -4.36 5.20
CA ILE A 329 29.23 -5.35 4.62
C ILE A 329 29.28 -5.35 3.07
N TYR A 330 29.67 -4.22 2.47
CA TYR A 330 29.61 -4.02 1.01
C TYR A 330 30.94 -4.23 0.28
N LYS A 331 32.06 -4.36 0.99
CA LYS A 331 33.34 -4.80 0.40
C LYS A 331 33.30 -6.25 -0.08
N ALA A 332 32.33 -7.04 0.38
CA ALA A 332 32.20 -8.46 0.06
C ALA A 332 31.47 -8.74 -1.27
N THR A 333 30.85 -7.75 -1.91
CA THR A 333 30.13 -7.94 -3.19
C THR A 333 30.86 -7.20 -4.32
N ASN A 334 31.39 -7.93 -5.32
CA ASN A 334 32.13 -7.31 -6.43
C ASN A 334 31.19 -6.64 -7.44
N TYR A 335 30.67 -5.45 -7.13
CA TYR A 335 29.91 -4.67 -8.11
C TYR A 335 30.83 -4.05 -9.17
N LYS A 336 30.52 -4.26 -10.45
CA LYS A 336 31.09 -3.49 -11.56
C LYS A 336 30.11 -2.38 -11.93
N VAL A 337 30.48 -1.15 -11.57
CA VAL A 337 29.69 0.05 -11.88
C VAL A 337 29.99 0.52 -13.30
N ARG A 338 28.95 0.81 -14.09
CA ARG A 338 29.05 1.43 -15.42
C ARG A 338 28.16 2.67 -15.47
N ILE A 339 28.70 3.74 -16.05
CA ILE A 339 27.97 4.98 -16.30
C ILE A 339 27.46 4.92 -17.74
N VAL A 340 26.14 4.98 -17.92
CA VAL A 340 25.48 4.74 -19.20
C VAL A 340 24.72 5.99 -19.63
N LYS A 341 24.99 6.46 -20.86
CA LYS A 341 24.21 7.52 -21.51
C LYS A 341 22.94 6.93 -22.11
N GLY A 342 21.78 7.45 -21.75
CA GLY A 342 20.49 6.99 -22.28
C GLY A 342 20.09 5.58 -21.80
N LEU A 343 20.30 5.29 -20.52
CA LEU A 343 19.85 4.03 -19.91
C LEU A 343 18.33 3.87 -20.06
N LYS A 344 17.90 2.88 -20.85
CA LYS A 344 16.48 2.61 -21.13
C LYS A 344 15.85 1.82 -19.99
N VAL A 345 14.54 1.90 -19.77
CA VAL A 345 13.80 0.99 -18.87
C VAL A 345 13.67 -0.39 -19.52
N THR A 346 13.81 -1.49 -18.76
CA THR A 346 13.47 -2.84 -19.25
C THR A 346 12.05 -3.17 -18.82
N SER A 347 11.25 -3.77 -19.68
CA SER A 347 9.92 -4.28 -19.30
C SER A 347 10.02 -5.53 -18.41
N ILE A 348 8.95 -5.87 -17.69
CA ILE A 348 8.88 -7.09 -16.88
C ILE A 348 9.14 -8.35 -17.73
N THR A 349 8.55 -8.43 -18.92
CA THR A 349 8.71 -9.61 -19.80
C THR A 349 10.17 -9.79 -20.23
N GLN A 350 10.87 -8.69 -20.50
CA GLN A 350 12.30 -8.72 -20.81
C GLN A 350 13.18 -9.09 -19.60
N LEU A 351 12.75 -8.76 -18.37
CA LEU A 351 13.42 -9.23 -17.15
C LEU A 351 13.29 -10.74 -16.99
N GLU A 352 12.08 -11.28 -17.19
CA GLU A 352 11.84 -12.73 -17.14
C GLU A 352 12.63 -13.48 -18.23
N ASP A 353 12.65 -12.96 -19.46
CA ASP A 353 13.37 -13.61 -20.58
C ASP A 353 14.88 -13.71 -20.30
N TYR A 354 15.43 -12.69 -19.61
CA TYR A 354 16.83 -12.69 -19.19
C TYR A 354 17.11 -13.80 -18.16
N ASP A 355 16.23 -13.96 -17.18
CA ASP A 355 16.32 -14.99 -16.15
C ASP A 355 16.14 -16.39 -16.73
N ALA A 356 15.18 -16.58 -17.64
CA ALA A 356 14.91 -17.85 -18.30
C ALA A 356 16.12 -18.31 -19.14
N TYR A 357 16.76 -17.39 -19.87
CA TYR A 357 18.00 -17.67 -20.61
C TYR A 357 19.13 -18.15 -19.67
N TYR A 358 19.25 -17.55 -18.49
CA TYR A 358 20.26 -17.92 -17.50
C TYR A 358 20.01 -19.30 -16.87
N LEU A 359 18.77 -19.56 -16.43
CA LEU A 359 18.38 -20.85 -15.86
C LEU A 359 18.48 -22.00 -16.89
N GLY A 360 18.15 -21.72 -18.16
CA GLY A 360 18.30 -22.66 -19.26
C GLY A 360 19.76 -23.06 -19.49
N ASN A 361 20.69 -22.10 -19.50
CA ASN A 361 22.11 -22.35 -19.69
C ASN A 361 22.77 -23.07 -18.50
N GLN A 362 22.29 -22.86 -17.27
CA GLN A 362 22.78 -23.64 -16.13
C GLN A 362 22.41 -25.13 -16.18
N ARG A 363 21.30 -25.51 -16.84
CA ARG A 363 20.95 -26.92 -17.05
C ARG A 363 21.88 -27.60 -18.05
N PHE A 364 22.30 -26.90 -19.10
CA PHE A 364 23.24 -27.43 -20.11
C PHE A 364 24.69 -27.54 -19.62
N LEU A 365 25.11 -26.72 -18.65
CA LEU A 365 26.44 -26.80 -18.06
C LEU A 365 26.57 -27.82 -16.92
N ARG A 366 25.46 -28.49 -16.54
CA ARG A 366 25.42 -29.55 -15.52
C ARG A 366 25.09 -30.95 -16.09
N SER A 367 24.88 -31.05 -17.40
CA SER A 367 24.85 -32.30 -18.17
C SER A 367 26.19 -32.51 -18.85
#